data_AF-A0A7Y2EGR0-F1
#
_entry.id   AF-A0A7Y2EGR0-F1
#
_cell.length_a   1.000
_cell.length_b   1.000
_cell.length_c   1.000
_cell.angle_alpha   90.00
_cell.angle_beta   90.00
_cell.angle_gamma   90.00
#
_symmetry.space_group_name_H-M   'P 1'
#
loop_
_entity.id
_entity.type
_entity.pdbx_description
1 polymer ?
#
loop_
_entity_poly.entity_id
_entity_poly.type
_entity_poly.pdbx_seq_one_letter_code
_entity_poly.pdbx_strand_id
1 'polypeptide(L)'
;MNTKLSLVFGLLCLPLLCIGQDITLFEQFNGRYDYTAIGNTLNSFENNLDGSFCEILPMSEAELNLDPTQNIIAAYLYWAGSGEADTEVNLNGVSISSEINYNVPFGSLVYFSCYSDITDLIISQGNGTYTLSELDISNALITNPGYCNNRTNFAGWSIYVIYEDESLPLNQVSLFQGLEIINTNVTEITIELNNINVLDNQGAKIGFLAWEGDDALNFGESLSINDNILSNPPLNLSDNAFNGTNTFTNSSDFYNVDLDVYDIQDNIAIGDTSATIKLTTGDFDETGVFRADLIIINNIITVLNSQLPDATISVDEAIVSCNSNEIDLNYTVFNLNSTEILPANTPIAFYINNNLVAQSITLNDIPIGGFEPNSLIITIEESIGTDFDLVLVVDDNGTGMGIVNETNETNNQTSVSISLLNSEPIINLPNLLSCDLGFNSANFDLSAQLSLIDASFDSSTATYYNNFEDALILQNEIINPTNYTNTTNPQTVYIRIEHFPCYQLFDFNIEVENCPPFVPQGFSPNSDGYNDWFNIQGLYDIFEDHELLIFNRYGTLIFKGNNNLKWYGISNRGLNSKGSLVPVGTYFYVLHLNDPNFNSLTGWVYLNY
;
A
#
# COMPACT_ATOMS: atom_id res chain seq x y z
N MET A 1 -0.77 58.22 7.38
CA MET A 1 0.28 57.64 8.24
C MET A 1 -0.30 56.37 8.84
N ASN A 2 0.02 55.22 8.24
CA ASN A 2 -0.47 53.91 8.68
C ASN A 2 0.44 53.38 9.79
N THR A 3 -0.10 53.27 11.00
CA THR A 3 0.54 52.56 12.11
C THR A 3 0.33 51.05 11.93
N LYS A 4 1.40 50.33 11.62
CA LYS A 4 1.43 48.86 11.61
C LYS A 4 1.39 48.37 13.07
N LEU A 5 0.40 47.54 13.37
CA LEU A 5 0.28 46.78 14.61
C LEU A 5 1.06 45.47 14.42
N SER A 6 2.21 45.33 15.08
CA SER A 6 2.94 44.06 15.13
C SER A 6 2.35 43.18 16.23
N LEU A 7 1.68 42.09 15.84
CA LEU A 7 1.34 41.00 16.75
C LEU A 7 2.62 40.18 17.00
N VAL A 8 3.09 40.14 18.24
CA VAL A 8 4.11 39.20 18.72
C VAL A 8 3.39 37.95 19.19
N PHE A 9 3.59 36.83 18.49
CA PHE A 9 3.09 35.53 18.90
C PHE A 9 4.03 34.99 19.99
N GLY A 10 3.61 35.08 21.25
CA GLY A 10 4.32 34.45 22.37
C GLY A 10 4.06 32.95 22.33
N LEU A 11 5.08 32.17 22.00
CA LEU A 11 5.06 30.72 22.14
C LEU A 11 5.08 30.41 23.65
N LEU A 12 3.91 30.11 24.21
CA LEU A 12 3.79 29.63 25.59
C LEU A 12 4.22 28.16 25.58
N CYS A 13 5.50 27.89 25.87
CA CYS A 13 5.96 26.54 26.21
C CYS A 13 5.35 26.19 27.57
N LEU A 14 4.24 25.45 27.56
CA LEU A 14 3.79 24.70 28.71
C LEU A 14 4.81 23.56 28.93
N PRO A 15 5.35 23.38 30.15
CA PRO A 15 6.11 22.17 30.44
C PRO A 15 5.12 21.01 30.33
N LEU A 16 5.42 20.01 29.50
CA LEU A 16 4.78 18.71 29.65
C LEU A 16 5.10 18.24 31.07
N LEU A 17 4.08 18.18 31.91
CA LEU A 17 4.12 17.36 33.11
C LEU A 17 4.26 15.93 32.62
N CYS A 18 5.47 15.39 32.66
CA CYS A 18 5.74 13.98 32.41
C CYS A 18 5.13 13.21 33.59
N ILE A 19 3.90 12.75 33.40
CA ILE A 19 3.26 11.74 34.24
C ILE A 19 4.00 10.42 33.92
N GLY A 20 4.18 9.54 34.92
CA GLY A 20 4.84 8.23 34.72
C GLY A 20 4.29 7.50 33.50
N GLN A 21 5.14 6.69 32.86
CA GLN A 21 4.78 5.99 31.63
C GLN A 21 4.35 4.58 31.99
N ASP A 22 3.07 4.29 31.72
CA ASP A 22 2.43 3.00 31.99
C ASP A 22 3.25 1.83 31.39
N ILE A 23 3.35 0.73 32.15
CA ILE A 23 3.91 -0.53 31.69
C ILE A 23 2.98 -1.10 30.62
N THR A 24 3.44 -1.12 29.37
CA THR A 24 2.64 -1.55 28.22
C THR A 24 3.40 -2.55 27.37
N LEU A 25 2.69 -3.35 26.56
CA LEU A 25 3.30 -4.32 25.66
C LEU A 25 4.25 -3.58 24.70
N PHE A 26 5.52 -3.96 24.75
CA PHE A 26 6.58 -3.36 23.94
C PHE A 26 6.88 -4.23 22.72
N GLU A 27 7.21 -5.50 22.94
CA GLU A 27 7.56 -6.45 21.90
C GLU A 27 6.96 -7.83 22.18
N GLN A 28 6.67 -8.57 21.11
CA GLN A 28 6.12 -9.91 21.20
C GLN A 28 6.74 -10.85 20.16
N PHE A 29 7.26 -11.98 20.65
CA PHE A 29 7.88 -13.01 19.83
C PHE A 29 7.05 -14.29 19.90
N ASN A 30 6.57 -14.77 18.76
CA ASN A 30 5.78 -15.99 18.65
C ASN A 30 6.55 -17.04 17.84
N GLY A 31 6.91 -18.16 18.48
CA GLY A 31 7.75 -19.18 17.87
C GLY A 31 8.38 -20.07 18.93
N ARG A 32 9.50 -20.73 18.62
CA ARG A 32 10.22 -21.57 19.61
C ARG A 32 11.18 -20.73 20.43
N TYR A 33 10.62 -19.73 21.12
CA TYR A 33 11.37 -18.72 21.83
C TYR A 33 11.30 -18.89 23.34
N ASP A 34 12.36 -18.49 24.00
CA ASP A 34 12.43 -18.27 25.44
C ASP A 34 13.42 -17.13 25.71
N TYR A 35 13.61 -16.75 26.97
CA TYR A 35 14.52 -15.70 27.37
C TYR A 35 15.37 -16.08 28.58
N THR A 36 16.51 -15.40 28.69
CA THR A 36 17.33 -15.28 29.91
C THR A 36 17.63 -13.81 30.16
N ALA A 37 18.08 -13.47 31.37
CA ALA A 37 18.56 -12.14 31.66
C ALA A 37 19.90 -12.18 32.43
N ILE A 38 20.70 -11.13 32.24
CA ILE A 38 21.90 -10.86 33.02
C ILE A 38 21.86 -9.42 33.51
N GLY A 39 22.59 -9.08 34.55
CA GLY A 39 22.62 -7.71 35.06
C GLY A 39 23.39 -7.63 36.37
N ASN A 40 23.76 -6.41 36.76
CA ASN A 40 24.37 -6.18 38.06
C ASN A 40 23.95 -4.81 38.64
N THR A 41 23.90 -4.71 39.96
CA THR A 41 23.71 -3.45 40.67
C THR A 41 25.04 -2.68 40.72
N LEU A 42 25.00 -1.36 40.87
CA LEU A 42 26.14 -0.54 41.24
C LEU A 42 26.11 -0.16 42.73
N ASN A 43 25.09 -0.57 43.47
CA ASN A 43 25.05 -0.43 44.92
C ASN A 43 25.98 -1.45 45.59
N SER A 44 26.81 -0.99 46.52
CA SER A 44 27.72 -1.88 47.26
C SER A 44 27.05 -2.58 48.46
N PHE A 45 25.90 -2.05 48.90
CA PHE A 45 25.09 -2.53 50.01
C PHE A 45 23.63 -2.14 49.78
N GLU A 46 22.73 -2.84 50.47
CA GLU A 46 21.33 -2.45 50.63
C GLU A 46 21.21 -1.10 51.36
N ASN A 47 20.32 -0.25 50.85
CA ASN A 47 20.11 1.12 51.32
C ASN A 47 19.70 1.20 52.81
N ASN A 48 19.05 0.17 53.38
CA ASN A 48 18.45 0.16 54.73
C ASN A 48 19.33 -0.48 55.82
N LEU A 49 20.38 -1.20 55.44
CA LEU A 49 21.19 -2.00 56.36
C LEU A 49 22.56 -1.41 56.68
N ASP A 50 23.11 -0.53 55.83
CA ASP A 50 24.42 0.12 56.04
C ASP A 50 24.30 1.66 56.09
N GLY A 51 25.34 2.34 56.59
CA GLY A 51 25.47 3.80 56.62
C GLY A 51 26.31 4.38 55.48
N SER A 52 26.95 3.52 54.68
CA SER A 52 27.80 3.85 53.52
C SER A 52 27.12 3.58 52.17
N PHE A 53 25.79 3.44 52.18
CA PHE A 53 24.96 3.08 51.02
C PHE A 53 24.80 4.18 49.95
N CYS A 54 25.11 5.44 50.26
CA CYS A 54 24.87 6.56 49.33
C CYS A 54 26.09 6.91 48.44
N GLU A 55 26.76 5.86 47.94
CA GLU A 55 27.78 5.91 46.91
C GLU A 55 27.58 4.72 45.96
N ILE A 56 27.84 4.91 44.67
CA ILE A 56 27.75 3.85 43.65
C ILE A 56 29.13 3.41 43.19
N LEU A 57 29.23 2.14 42.79
CA LEU A 57 30.39 1.60 42.09
C LEU A 57 30.53 2.26 40.71
N PRO A 58 31.76 2.48 40.22
CA PRO A 58 31.97 3.06 38.88
C PRO A 58 31.66 2.08 37.73
N MET A 59 31.56 0.79 38.03
CA MET A 59 31.25 -0.28 37.09
C MET A 59 30.81 -1.54 37.83
N SER A 60 30.07 -2.40 37.14
CA SER A 60 29.74 -3.76 37.58
C SER A 60 29.68 -4.71 36.38
N GLU A 61 29.68 -6.02 36.64
CA GLU A 61 29.77 -7.04 35.59
C GLU A 61 28.79 -8.18 35.81
N ALA A 62 28.35 -8.81 34.71
CA ALA A 62 27.51 -10.00 34.71
C ALA A 62 27.95 -10.98 33.61
N GLU A 63 27.73 -12.28 33.80
CA GLU A 63 28.14 -13.33 32.87
C GLU A 63 26.96 -13.81 32.03
N LEU A 64 27.08 -13.74 30.70
CA LEU A 64 26.16 -14.37 29.76
C LEU A 64 26.66 -15.76 29.37
N ASN A 65 25.82 -16.77 29.57
CA ASN A 65 26.12 -18.13 29.19
C ASN A 65 24.89 -18.83 28.57
N LEU A 66 24.79 -18.78 27.24
CA LEU A 66 23.79 -19.49 26.43
C LEU A 66 24.31 -20.86 25.97
N ASP A 67 23.41 -21.83 25.82
CA ASP A 67 23.72 -23.11 25.16
C ASP A 67 23.98 -22.87 23.66
N PRO A 68 24.92 -23.60 23.02
CA PRO A 68 25.12 -23.54 21.57
C PRO A 68 23.87 -23.77 20.71
N THR A 69 22.80 -24.38 21.24
CA THR A 69 21.51 -24.53 20.51
C THR A 69 20.63 -23.28 20.54
N GLN A 70 20.93 -22.32 21.44
CA GLN A 70 20.15 -21.11 21.65
C GLN A 70 20.65 -19.99 20.73
N ASN A 71 19.86 -19.68 19.70
CA ASN A 71 20.16 -18.61 18.75
C ASN A 71 19.57 -17.28 19.25
N ILE A 72 20.39 -16.26 19.44
CA ILE A 72 19.91 -14.95 19.89
C ILE A 72 19.03 -14.31 18.80
N ILE A 73 17.83 -13.89 19.20
CA ILE A 73 16.85 -13.20 18.35
C ILE A 73 16.83 -11.70 18.67
N ALA A 74 16.87 -11.36 19.96
CA ALA A 74 16.91 -9.97 20.43
C ALA A 74 17.69 -9.86 21.75
N ALA A 75 18.32 -8.72 21.98
CA ALA A 75 18.91 -8.38 23.27
C ALA A 75 18.74 -6.90 23.61
N TYR A 76 18.19 -6.64 24.80
CA TYR A 76 17.76 -5.31 25.23
C TYR A 76 18.46 -4.89 26.51
N LEU A 77 19.18 -3.78 26.46
CA LEU A 77 19.87 -3.20 27.61
C LEU A 77 18.96 -2.20 28.31
N TYR A 78 18.82 -2.38 29.62
CA TYR A 78 18.18 -1.44 30.53
C TYR A 78 19.19 -0.94 31.55
N TRP A 79 19.20 0.36 31.81
CA TRP A 79 19.93 0.92 32.95
C TRP A 79 19.14 2.05 33.57
N ALA A 80 19.27 2.19 34.89
CA ALA A 80 18.41 3.08 35.65
C ALA A 80 19.15 3.61 36.88
N GLY A 81 18.61 4.70 37.43
CA GLY A 81 19.13 5.25 38.67
C GLY A 81 18.40 6.48 39.18
N SER A 82 18.94 7.03 40.27
CA SER A 82 18.45 8.26 40.89
C SER A 82 18.85 9.52 40.12
N GLY A 83 17.89 10.42 39.91
CA GLY A 83 18.12 11.72 39.26
C GLY A 83 17.53 11.83 37.86
N GLU A 84 18.08 12.80 37.12
CA GLU A 84 17.78 12.94 35.70
C GLU A 84 18.50 11.84 34.90
N ALA A 85 17.92 11.45 33.76
CA ALA A 85 18.45 10.37 32.93
C ALA A 85 19.91 10.58 32.50
N ASP A 86 20.74 9.58 32.79
CA ASP A 86 22.05 9.43 32.18
C ASP A 86 21.90 8.67 30.86
N THR A 87 21.91 9.41 29.75
CA THR A 87 21.51 8.87 28.44
C THR A 87 22.62 8.13 27.70
N GLU A 88 23.82 8.03 28.27
CA GLU A 88 24.96 7.35 27.64
C GLU A 88 25.72 6.51 28.67
N VAL A 89 25.92 5.23 28.38
CA VAL A 89 26.71 4.30 29.21
C VAL A 89 27.73 3.57 28.35
N ASN A 90 28.67 2.87 28.97
CA ASN A 90 29.62 2.02 28.26
C ASN A 90 29.39 0.55 28.59
N LEU A 91 29.30 -0.31 27.57
CA LEU A 91 29.20 -1.75 27.71
C LEU A 91 30.38 -2.42 26.98
N ASN A 92 31.24 -3.11 27.71
CA ASN A 92 32.44 -3.78 27.15
C ASN A 92 33.34 -2.86 26.29
N GLY A 93 33.45 -1.59 26.67
CA GLY A 93 34.24 -0.59 25.92
C GLY A 93 33.48 0.13 24.81
N VAL A 94 32.22 -0.26 24.52
CA VAL A 94 31.38 0.36 23.48
C VAL A 94 30.44 1.37 24.12
N SER A 95 30.39 2.60 23.59
CA SER A 95 29.41 3.62 24.01
C SER A 95 28.02 3.22 23.51
N ILE A 96 27.06 3.18 24.43
CA ILE A 96 25.65 2.90 24.16
C ILE A 96 24.85 4.14 24.52
N SER A 97 24.10 4.67 23.55
CA SER A 97 23.19 5.79 23.76
C SER A 97 21.77 5.28 23.92
N SER A 98 21.03 5.87 24.84
CA SER A 98 19.63 5.52 25.06
C SER A 98 18.75 5.87 23.86
N GLU A 99 17.91 4.92 23.46
CA GLU A 99 16.86 5.08 22.46
C GLU A 99 15.56 5.56 23.08
N ILE A 100 15.23 5.05 24.28
CA ILE A 100 14.04 5.42 25.03
C ILE A 100 14.42 5.78 26.46
N ASN A 101 13.93 6.93 26.93
CA ASN A 101 14.16 7.42 28.29
C ASN A 101 12.83 7.54 29.04
N TYR A 102 12.79 6.93 30.21
CA TYR A 102 11.70 7.03 31.16
C TYR A 102 12.13 7.88 32.35
N ASN A 103 11.19 8.66 32.88
CA ASN A 103 11.38 9.38 34.14
C ASN A 103 10.10 9.26 34.96
N VAL A 104 10.24 8.98 36.25
CA VAL A 104 9.11 8.86 37.17
C VAL A 104 9.36 9.71 38.43
N PRO A 105 8.44 10.61 38.78
CA PRO A 105 8.61 11.47 39.95
C PRO A 105 8.12 10.79 41.24
N PHE A 106 8.86 10.96 42.33
CA PHE A 106 8.46 10.61 43.70
C PHE A 106 8.63 11.81 44.63
N GLY A 107 7.54 12.57 44.80
CA GLY A 107 7.59 13.84 45.53
C GLY A 107 8.48 14.86 44.82
N SER A 108 9.62 15.21 45.42
CA SER A 108 10.64 16.09 44.82
C SER A 108 11.83 15.35 44.22
N LEU A 109 11.79 14.02 44.23
CA LEU A 109 12.80 13.13 43.63
C LEU A 109 12.32 12.69 42.24
N VAL A 110 13.26 12.37 41.37
CA VAL A 110 13.01 11.80 40.04
C VAL A 110 13.92 10.59 39.88
N TYR A 111 13.37 9.53 39.30
CA TYR A 111 14.13 8.33 38.92
C TYR A 111 14.01 8.13 37.43
N PHE A 112 15.03 7.56 36.82
CA PHE A 112 15.05 7.31 35.39
C PHE A 112 15.30 5.86 35.06
N SER A 113 14.92 5.50 33.85
CA SER A 113 15.34 4.29 33.18
C SER A 113 15.60 4.58 31.71
N CYS A 114 16.60 3.93 31.14
CA CYS A 114 17.01 4.05 29.76
C CYS A 114 16.99 2.67 29.11
N TYR A 115 16.70 2.64 27.81
CA TYR A 115 16.62 1.43 27.00
C TYR A 115 17.42 1.61 25.73
N SER A 116 18.09 0.54 25.28
CA SER A 116 18.68 0.46 23.94
C SER A 116 18.66 -0.99 23.44
N ASP A 117 18.34 -1.17 22.16
CA ASP A 117 18.55 -2.43 21.45
C ASP A 117 20.05 -2.64 21.21
N ILE A 118 20.59 -3.73 21.78
CA ILE A 118 22.00 -4.11 21.66
C ILE A 118 22.16 -5.50 21.03
N THR A 119 21.15 -5.97 20.29
CA THR A 119 21.11 -7.31 19.68
C THR A 119 22.38 -7.63 18.89
N ASP A 120 22.78 -6.74 17.98
CA ASP A 120 23.99 -6.90 17.17
C ASP A 120 25.26 -6.98 18.02
N LEU A 121 25.32 -6.22 19.11
CA LEU A 121 26.46 -6.23 20.03
C LEU A 121 26.57 -7.58 20.74
N ILE A 122 25.46 -8.10 21.27
CA ILE A 122 25.43 -9.40 21.96
C ILE A 122 25.73 -10.54 20.99
N ILE A 123 25.16 -10.53 19.78
CA ILE A 123 25.47 -11.53 18.74
C ILE A 123 26.96 -11.51 18.39
N SER A 124 27.56 -10.32 18.29
CA SER A 124 28.96 -10.19 17.91
C SER A 124 29.94 -10.64 19.00
N GLN A 125 29.60 -10.41 20.28
CA GLN A 125 30.47 -10.71 21.42
C GLN A 125 30.25 -12.13 21.95
N GLY A 126 29.02 -12.64 21.91
CA GLY A 126 28.64 -13.97 22.38
C GLY A 126 28.76 -14.14 23.90
N ASN A 127 28.80 -15.40 24.35
CA ASN A 127 28.97 -15.73 25.77
C ASN A 127 30.25 -15.10 26.35
N GLY A 128 30.14 -14.60 27.57
CA GLY A 128 31.26 -13.98 28.27
C GLY A 128 30.81 -13.01 29.36
N THR A 129 31.79 -12.32 29.93
CA THR A 129 31.55 -11.26 30.92
C THR A 129 31.21 -9.95 30.21
N TYR A 130 30.10 -9.35 30.62
CA TYR A 130 29.66 -8.03 30.21
C TYR A 130 29.85 -7.05 31.35
N THR A 131 30.64 -6.01 31.11
CA THR A 131 30.95 -4.95 32.06
C THR A 131 30.25 -3.66 31.64
N LEU A 132 29.39 -3.13 32.50
CA LEU A 132 28.80 -1.81 32.33
C LEU A 132 29.55 -0.79 33.19
N SER A 133 29.85 0.37 32.60
CA SER A 133 30.50 1.50 33.27
C SER A 133 29.95 2.84 32.75
N GLU A 134 30.42 3.94 33.33
CA GLU A 134 30.03 5.33 32.98
C GLU A 134 28.57 5.69 33.28
N LEU A 135 27.82 4.84 33.98
CA LEU A 135 26.54 5.24 34.61
C LEU A 135 26.83 6.09 35.86
N ASP A 136 26.60 7.41 35.79
CA ASP A 136 26.95 8.36 36.86
C ASP A 136 25.75 9.13 37.42
N ILE A 137 25.33 8.74 38.62
CA ILE A 137 24.30 9.47 39.40
C ILE A 137 24.87 10.37 40.49
N SER A 138 26.19 10.54 40.58
CA SER A 138 26.87 11.24 41.69
C SER A 138 26.37 12.67 41.87
N ASN A 139 26.12 13.38 40.76
CA ASN A 139 25.60 14.74 40.81
C ASN A 139 24.18 14.79 41.43
N ALA A 140 23.33 13.82 41.15
CA ALA A 140 21.99 13.73 41.74
C ALA A 140 22.07 13.51 43.27
N LEU A 141 22.92 12.58 43.70
CA LEU A 141 23.13 12.28 45.13
C LEU A 141 23.70 13.48 45.91
N ILE A 142 24.60 14.26 45.29
CA ILE A 142 25.21 15.46 45.90
C ILE A 142 24.21 16.62 45.98
N THR A 143 23.47 16.86 44.90
CA THR A 143 22.63 18.06 44.78
C THR A 143 21.28 17.91 45.46
N ASN A 144 20.79 16.68 45.63
CA ASN A 144 19.54 16.39 46.29
C ASN A 144 19.73 15.33 47.40
N PRO A 145 19.91 15.74 48.66
CA PRO A 145 20.13 14.79 49.75
C PRO A 145 18.89 13.93 50.07
N GLY A 146 17.75 14.18 49.42
CA GLY A 146 16.54 13.39 49.59
C GLY A 146 16.72 11.92 49.20
N TYR A 147 17.51 11.59 48.17
CA TYR A 147 17.80 10.21 47.78
C TYR A 147 18.46 9.43 48.94
N CYS A 148 19.54 9.97 49.50
CA CYS A 148 20.21 9.34 50.64
C CYS A 148 19.34 9.38 51.92
N ASN A 149 18.71 10.51 52.23
CA ASN A 149 17.96 10.67 53.48
C ASN A 149 16.72 9.76 53.54
N ASN A 150 16.11 9.52 52.40
CA ASN A 150 14.98 8.60 52.28
C ASN A 150 15.42 7.15 52.10
N ARG A 151 16.72 6.91 51.90
CA ARG A 151 17.30 5.60 51.58
C ARG A 151 16.70 5.01 50.31
N THR A 152 16.58 5.83 49.27
CA THR A 152 15.99 5.45 47.99
C THR A 152 16.97 5.75 46.85
N ASN A 153 18.25 5.43 47.06
CA ASN A 153 19.27 5.60 46.03
C ASN A 153 19.68 4.26 45.40
N PHE A 154 19.63 4.21 44.09
CA PHE A 154 20.03 3.04 43.31
C PHE A 154 20.69 3.45 42.01
N ALA A 155 21.53 2.56 41.50
CA ALA A 155 21.92 2.51 40.10
C ALA A 155 22.16 1.06 39.70
N GLY A 156 21.73 0.67 38.51
CA GLY A 156 21.86 -0.72 38.06
C GLY A 156 21.54 -0.89 36.58
N TRP A 157 21.77 -2.10 36.10
CA TRP A 157 21.53 -2.45 34.71
C TRP A 157 21.15 -3.91 34.54
N SER A 158 20.43 -4.21 33.47
CA SER A 158 20.17 -5.58 33.02
C SER A 158 20.14 -5.67 31.49
N ILE A 159 20.35 -6.88 30.99
CA ILE A 159 20.17 -7.25 29.60
C ILE A 159 19.21 -8.43 29.56
N TYR A 160 18.07 -8.25 28.91
CA TYR A 160 17.23 -9.37 28.49
C TYR A 160 17.74 -9.92 27.16
N VAL A 161 17.87 -11.23 27.06
CA VAL A 161 18.27 -11.92 25.82
C VAL A 161 17.17 -12.91 25.46
N ILE A 162 16.47 -12.64 24.37
CA ILE A 162 15.46 -13.52 23.77
C ILE A 162 16.18 -14.40 22.76
N TYR A 163 15.96 -15.71 22.84
CA TYR A 163 16.61 -16.70 21.98
C TYR A 163 15.61 -17.71 21.42
N GLU A 164 15.95 -18.28 20.28
CA GLU A 164 15.27 -19.40 19.64
C GLU A 164 16.00 -20.71 19.96
N ASP A 165 15.24 -21.75 20.29
CA ASP A 165 15.77 -23.10 20.44
C ASP A 165 14.73 -24.13 19.95
N GLU A 166 15.12 -24.98 19.00
CA GLU A 166 14.25 -25.98 18.36
C GLU A 166 13.64 -27.00 19.35
N SER A 167 14.22 -27.17 20.54
CA SER A 167 13.70 -28.04 21.58
C SER A 167 12.54 -27.43 22.38
N LEU A 168 12.34 -26.11 22.29
CA LEU A 168 11.27 -25.41 23.00
C LEU A 168 9.91 -25.66 22.34
N PRO A 169 8.82 -25.67 23.13
CA PRO A 169 7.47 -25.60 22.56
C PRO A 169 7.24 -24.25 21.85
N LEU A 170 6.14 -24.14 21.10
CA LEU A 170 5.73 -22.87 20.50
C LEU A 170 5.23 -21.94 21.60
N ASN A 171 5.98 -20.89 21.86
CA ASN A 171 5.73 -19.93 22.90
C ASN A 171 5.43 -18.55 22.31
N GLN A 172 4.65 -17.81 23.07
CA GLN A 172 4.53 -16.37 22.98
C GLN A 172 5.38 -15.79 24.12
N VAL A 173 6.43 -15.05 23.74
CA VAL A 173 7.25 -14.26 24.66
C VAL A 173 6.78 -12.80 24.54
N SER A 174 6.15 -12.27 25.59
CA SER A 174 5.65 -10.89 25.59
C SER A 174 6.42 -10.06 26.61
N LEU A 175 7.09 -9.01 26.13
CA LEU A 175 7.86 -8.06 26.92
C LEU A 175 7.07 -6.77 27.07
N PHE A 176 6.77 -6.40 28.31
CA PHE A 176 6.12 -5.16 28.71
C PHE A 176 7.17 -4.22 29.27
N GLN A 177 7.13 -2.95 28.89
CA GLN A 177 8.13 -1.95 29.27
C GLN A 177 7.46 -0.63 29.65
N GLY A 178 8.08 0.09 30.59
CA GLY A 178 7.68 1.41 31.04
C GLY A 178 8.51 1.83 32.24
N LEU A 179 7.96 2.71 33.09
CA LEU A 179 8.55 3.00 34.41
C LEU A 179 7.46 3.52 35.34
N GLU A 180 7.01 2.66 36.26
CA GLU A 180 5.92 2.95 37.19
C GLU A 180 6.33 2.74 38.63
N ILE A 181 5.74 3.52 39.55
CA ILE A 181 5.99 3.41 40.98
C ILE A 181 4.77 2.80 41.68
N ILE A 182 5.00 1.78 42.51
CA ILE A 182 4.12 1.44 43.62
C ILE A 182 4.73 1.90 44.94
N ASN A 183 3.90 2.48 45.81
CA ASN A 183 4.28 3.02 47.10
C ASN A 183 3.09 3.14 48.06
N THR A 184 3.31 3.78 49.21
CA THR A 184 2.25 4.05 50.22
C THR A 184 0.96 4.73 49.71
N ASN A 185 1.00 5.45 48.58
CA ASN A 185 -0.17 6.10 47.98
C ASN A 185 -0.79 5.29 46.83
N VAL A 186 0.02 4.48 46.14
CA VAL A 186 -0.38 3.63 45.01
C VAL A 186 0.17 2.24 45.28
N THR A 187 -0.63 1.39 45.90
CA THR A 187 -0.15 0.13 46.50
C THR A 187 -0.09 -1.04 45.52
N GLU A 188 -0.56 -0.86 44.29
CA GLU A 188 -0.61 -1.93 43.31
C GLU A 188 -0.53 -1.42 41.87
N ILE A 189 0.05 -2.24 41.00
CA ILE A 189 -0.06 -2.16 39.54
C ILE A 189 -0.72 -3.45 39.05
N THR A 190 -1.57 -3.32 38.04
CA THR A 190 -2.24 -4.46 37.39
C THR A 190 -2.02 -4.37 35.88
N ILE A 191 -1.51 -5.45 35.30
CA ILE A 191 -1.26 -5.58 33.87
C ILE A 191 -2.13 -6.71 33.34
N GLU A 192 -2.89 -6.41 32.29
CA GLU A 192 -3.76 -7.38 31.63
C GLU A 192 -3.04 -7.96 30.41
N LEU A 193 -2.80 -9.27 30.45
CA LEU A 193 -2.44 -10.06 29.27
C LEU A 193 -3.73 -10.40 28.55
N ASN A 194 -3.92 -9.85 27.35
CA ASN A 194 -5.03 -10.18 26.46
C ASN A 194 -4.51 -10.96 25.25
N ASN A 195 -5.40 -11.56 24.47
CA ASN A 195 -5.07 -12.28 23.23
C ASN A 195 -4.04 -13.40 23.45
N ILE A 196 -4.22 -14.14 24.54
CA ILE A 196 -3.54 -15.41 24.77
C ILE A 196 -4.50 -16.56 24.45
N ASN A 197 -3.98 -17.75 24.19
CA ASN A 197 -4.76 -18.97 24.10
C ASN A 197 -3.93 -20.13 24.62
N VAL A 198 -3.97 -20.31 25.94
CA VAL A 198 -3.09 -21.25 26.64
C VAL A 198 -3.51 -22.68 26.31
N LEU A 199 -2.68 -23.43 25.58
CA LEU A 199 -2.97 -24.84 25.25
C LEU A 199 -2.21 -25.83 26.13
N ASP A 200 -1.03 -25.44 26.57
CA ASP A 200 -0.27 -26.08 27.62
C ASP A 200 0.24 -24.99 28.57
N ASN A 201 0.52 -25.34 29.80
CA ASN A 201 1.16 -24.43 30.76
C ASN A 201 2.60 -24.86 31.08
N GLN A 202 3.09 -25.98 30.51
CA GLN A 202 4.46 -26.44 30.73
C GLN A 202 5.51 -25.40 30.36
N GLY A 203 6.38 -25.08 31.32
CA GLY A 203 7.46 -24.12 31.13
C GLY A 203 7.00 -22.66 31.05
N ALA A 204 5.72 -22.38 31.33
CA ALA A 204 5.25 -21.00 31.43
C ALA A 204 5.95 -20.29 32.59
N LYS A 205 6.46 -19.07 32.33
CA LYS A 205 7.16 -18.29 33.34
C LYS A 205 6.90 -16.79 33.19
N ILE A 206 7.07 -16.06 34.28
CA ILE A 206 7.05 -14.61 34.33
C ILE A 206 8.34 -14.12 34.98
N GLY A 207 8.95 -13.10 34.41
CA GLY A 207 10.03 -12.36 35.06
C GLY A 207 9.75 -10.88 35.06
N PHE A 208 10.50 -10.16 35.88
CA PHE A 208 10.42 -8.71 35.95
C PHE A 208 11.77 -8.09 36.30
N LEU A 209 11.90 -6.81 35.95
CA LEU A 209 12.93 -5.91 36.42
C LEU A 209 12.28 -4.82 37.25
N ALA A 210 12.67 -4.73 38.52
CA ALA A 210 12.28 -3.66 39.42
C ALA A 210 13.52 -2.97 40.01
N TRP A 211 13.37 -1.70 40.32
CA TRP A 211 14.38 -0.88 40.98
C TRP A 211 13.85 -0.38 42.32
N GLU A 212 14.75 -0.15 43.27
CA GLU A 212 14.39 0.07 44.69
C GLU A 212 13.51 -1.07 45.20
N GLY A 213 14.07 -2.28 45.27
CA GLY A 213 13.52 -3.37 46.06
C GLY A 213 14.58 -3.81 47.07
N ASP A 214 14.28 -3.73 48.36
CA ASP A 214 15.17 -4.13 49.44
C ASP A 214 14.59 -5.28 50.27
N ASP A 215 15.44 -6.15 50.83
CA ASP A 215 14.97 -7.30 51.62
C ASP A 215 14.30 -6.86 52.93
N ALA A 216 14.66 -5.68 53.43
CA ALA A 216 13.99 -5.04 54.55
C ALA A 216 12.63 -4.44 54.12
N LEU A 217 11.80 -4.04 55.10
CA LEU A 217 10.53 -3.32 54.83
C LEU A 217 9.49 -4.01 53.90
N ASN A 218 9.56 -5.33 53.73
CA ASN A 218 8.72 -6.18 52.88
C ASN A 218 7.20 -6.25 53.18
N PHE A 219 6.57 -5.14 53.53
CA PHE A 219 5.15 -5.12 53.93
C PHE A 219 4.25 -5.27 52.71
N GLY A 220 3.58 -6.42 52.58
CA GLY A 220 2.56 -6.64 51.54
C GLY A 220 3.13 -6.72 50.12
N GLU A 221 4.41 -7.07 50.01
CA GLU A 221 5.11 -7.16 48.73
C GLU A 221 4.87 -8.50 48.07
N SER A 222 4.23 -8.45 46.89
CA SER A 222 3.91 -9.68 46.19
C SER A 222 3.86 -9.46 44.68
N LEU A 223 4.17 -10.54 43.97
CA LEU A 223 3.82 -10.74 42.57
C LEU A 223 2.75 -11.83 42.52
N SER A 224 1.71 -11.61 41.74
CA SER A 224 0.64 -12.60 41.53
C SER A 224 0.18 -12.65 40.09
N ILE A 225 -0.33 -13.81 39.70
CA ILE A 225 -0.97 -14.03 38.40
C ILE A 225 -2.32 -14.73 38.61
N ASN A 226 -3.38 -14.18 38.01
CA ASN A 226 -4.76 -14.62 38.24
C ASN A 226 -5.10 -14.74 39.74
N ASP A 227 -4.67 -13.74 40.52
CA ASP A 227 -4.75 -13.67 41.99
C ASP A 227 -3.95 -14.75 42.77
N ASN A 228 -3.19 -15.60 42.10
CA ASN A 228 -2.30 -16.56 42.74
C ASN A 228 -0.93 -15.92 43.03
N ILE A 229 -0.58 -15.81 44.30
CA ILE A 229 0.72 -15.25 44.74
C ILE A 229 1.86 -16.21 44.37
N LEU A 230 2.87 -15.67 43.72
CA LEU A 230 4.07 -16.38 43.27
C LEU A 230 5.17 -16.34 44.35
N SER A 231 6.01 -17.38 44.38
CA SER A 231 7.19 -17.44 45.24
C SER A 231 8.18 -18.50 44.72
N ASN A 232 9.48 -18.34 44.99
CA ASN A 232 10.52 -19.31 44.62
C ASN A 232 11.59 -19.46 45.73
N PRO A 233 11.20 -19.85 46.96
CA PRO A 233 12.13 -19.89 48.11
C PRO A 233 13.36 -20.78 47.84
N PRO A 234 14.54 -20.41 48.37
CA PRO A 234 14.73 -19.43 49.43
C PRO A 234 14.96 -17.98 48.96
N LEU A 235 15.02 -17.70 47.66
CA LEU A 235 15.27 -16.34 47.15
C LEU A 235 14.05 -15.44 47.35
N ASN A 236 12.94 -15.71 46.66
CA ASN A 236 11.75 -14.87 46.77
C ASN A 236 10.67 -15.55 47.60
N LEU A 237 10.35 -14.93 48.73
CA LEU A 237 9.25 -15.35 49.60
C LEU A 237 7.93 -14.78 49.07
N SER A 238 6.80 -15.40 49.41
CA SER A 238 5.48 -14.99 48.93
C SER A 238 5.05 -13.58 49.38
N ASP A 239 5.68 -13.07 50.42
CA ASP A 239 5.46 -11.75 51.02
C ASP A 239 6.71 -10.85 50.92
N ASN A 240 7.67 -11.22 50.06
CA ASN A 240 8.84 -10.41 49.78
C ASN A 240 9.36 -10.70 48.36
N ALA A 241 8.66 -10.13 47.37
CA ALA A 241 9.01 -10.31 45.96
C ALA A 241 10.04 -9.29 45.44
N PHE A 242 10.28 -8.18 46.16
CA PHE A 242 11.17 -7.09 45.73
C PHE A 242 12.30 -6.91 46.74
N ASN A 243 13.23 -7.87 46.78
CA ASN A 243 14.14 -8.08 47.88
C ASN A 243 15.62 -7.97 47.51
N GLY A 244 15.93 -7.37 46.36
CA GLY A 244 17.31 -7.21 45.91
C GLY A 244 17.92 -8.51 45.39
N THR A 245 17.14 -9.35 44.70
CA THR A 245 17.60 -10.68 44.24
C THR A 245 17.65 -10.83 42.73
N ASN A 246 18.43 -11.83 42.31
CA ASN A 246 18.54 -12.23 40.90
C ASN A 246 18.39 -13.74 40.80
N THR A 247 17.19 -14.19 40.44
CA THR A 247 16.87 -15.62 40.26
C THR A 247 17.72 -16.28 39.16
N PHE A 248 18.09 -15.58 38.07
CA PHE A 248 18.89 -16.17 36.98
C PHE A 248 20.28 -16.63 37.44
N THR A 249 20.85 -15.92 38.42
CA THR A 249 22.17 -16.24 38.99
C THR A 249 22.06 -16.87 40.38
N ASN A 250 20.85 -17.03 40.92
CA ASN A 250 20.59 -17.50 42.28
C ASN A 250 21.36 -16.64 43.32
N SER A 251 21.32 -15.33 43.17
CA SER A 251 22.05 -14.35 44.00
C SER A 251 21.10 -13.49 44.84
N SER A 252 21.47 -13.25 46.10
CA SER A 252 20.84 -12.26 47.00
C SER A 252 21.70 -11.00 47.17
N ASP A 253 22.79 -10.89 46.41
CA ASP A 253 23.71 -9.75 46.46
C ASP A 253 23.42 -8.78 45.29
N PHE A 254 22.14 -8.58 44.95
CA PHE A 254 21.69 -7.73 43.83
C PHE A 254 20.98 -6.48 44.38
N TYR A 255 21.63 -5.82 45.35
CA TYR A 255 21.05 -4.77 46.19
C TYR A 255 20.28 -3.69 45.43
N ASN A 256 19.05 -3.40 45.92
CA ASN A 256 18.13 -2.38 45.44
C ASN A 256 17.65 -2.57 43.98
N VAL A 257 17.85 -3.78 43.42
CA VAL A 257 17.40 -4.17 42.08
C VAL A 257 16.86 -5.59 42.15
N ASP A 258 15.76 -5.88 41.46
CA ASP A 258 15.24 -7.23 41.34
C ASP A 258 15.26 -7.65 39.87
N LEU A 259 15.84 -8.82 39.60
CA LEU A 259 15.86 -9.44 38.28
C LEU A 259 15.48 -10.90 38.45
N ASP A 260 14.18 -11.12 38.60
CA ASP A 260 13.64 -12.40 39.02
C ASP A 260 12.75 -13.05 37.98
N VAL A 261 12.61 -14.37 38.13
CA VAL A 261 11.77 -15.20 37.27
C VAL A 261 11.08 -16.27 38.10
N TYR A 262 9.79 -16.47 37.83
CA TYR A 262 8.90 -17.35 38.54
C TYR A 262 8.24 -18.30 37.56
N ASP A 263 8.14 -19.56 37.97
CA ASP A 263 7.31 -20.55 37.27
C ASP A 263 5.83 -20.20 37.51
N ILE A 264 5.05 -20.13 36.43
CA ILE A 264 3.60 -19.86 36.47
C ILE A 264 2.77 -20.99 35.90
N GLN A 265 3.40 -22.13 35.58
CA GLN A 265 2.73 -23.31 35.02
C GLN A 265 1.48 -23.67 35.82
N ASP A 266 1.56 -23.72 37.14
CA ASP A 266 0.42 -24.10 38.00
C ASP A 266 -0.56 -22.94 38.31
N ASN A 267 -0.32 -21.74 37.77
CA ASN A 267 -1.08 -20.52 38.05
C ASN A 267 -1.84 -19.97 36.82
N ILE A 268 -1.69 -20.63 35.66
CA ILE A 268 -2.45 -20.38 34.43
C ILE A 268 -3.13 -21.68 33.99
N ALA A 269 -4.39 -21.59 33.55
CA ALA A 269 -5.17 -22.72 33.09
C ALA A 269 -5.20 -22.85 31.56
N ILE A 270 -5.25 -24.09 31.08
CA ILE A 270 -5.51 -24.39 29.66
C ILE A 270 -6.87 -23.82 29.27
N GLY A 271 -6.91 -23.07 28.18
CA GLY A 271 -8.06 -22.38 27.64
C GLY A 271 -8.23 -20.94 28.13
N ASP A 272 -7.33 -20.44 29.00
CA ASP A 272 -7.32 -19.03 29.37
C ASP A 272 -7.05 -18.17 28.13
N THR A 273 -7.91 -17.16 27.93
CA THR A 273 -7.80 -16.17 26.85
C THR A 273 -7.21 -14.83 27.30
N SER A 274 -7.03 -14.68 28.61
CA SER A 274 -6.46 -13.53 29.27
C SER A 274 -5.88 -13.95 30.62
N ALA A 275 -4.90 -13.20 31.13
CA ALA A 275 -4.39 -13.37 32.48
C ALA A 275 -4.03 -12.02 33.10
N THR A 276 -4.23 -11.90 34.40
CA THR A 276 -3.98 -10.65 35.12
C THR A 276 -2.71 -10.80 35.97
N ILE A 277 -1.72 -9.94 35.72
CA ILE A 277 -0.51 -9.83 36.54
C ILE A 277 -0.71 -8.68 37.51
N LYS A 278 -0.43 -8.93 38.79
CA LYS A 278 -0.56 -7.92 39.83
C LYS A 278 0.66 -7.89 40.74
N LEU A 279 1.20 -6.69 40.91
CA LEU A 279 2.33 -6.37 41.77
C LEU A 279 1.83 -5.48 42.91
N THR A 280 2.19 -5.77 44.15
CA THR A 280 1.69 -5.04 45.32
C THR A 280 2.80 -4.64 46.26
N THR A 281 2.54 -3.58 47.03
CA THR A 281 3.25 -3.22 48.26
C THR A 281 2.24 -2.58 49.22
N GLY A 282 2.43 -2.75 50.52
CA GLY A 282 1.59 -2.16 51.54
C GLY A 282 0.86 -3.19 52.41
N ASP A 283 1.17 -3.22 53.71
CA ASP A 283 0.38 -3.93 54.71
C ASP A 283 0.45 -3.22 56.09
N PHE A 284 -0.38 -3.66 57.04
CA PHE A 284 -0.33 -3.19 58.41
C PHE A 284 0.70 -3.96 59.22
N ASP A 285 1.60 -3.23 59.89
CA ASP A 285 2.52 -3.83 60.84
C ASP A 285 1.80 -4.38 62.09
N GLU A 286 2.54 -5.08 62.97
CA GLU A 286 2.01 -5.66 64.21
C GLU A 286 1.31 -4.64 65.14
N THR A 287 1.56 -3.35 64.95
CA THR A 287 0.97 -2.25 65.73
C THR A 287 -0.23 -1.60 65.04
N GLY A 288 -0.61 -2.08 63.86
CA GLY A 288 -1.71 -1.56 63.04
C GLY A 288 -1.35 -0.29 62.28
N VAL A 289 -0.05 -0.02 62.06
CA VAL A 289 0.41 1.10 61.23
C VAL A 289 0.63 0.59 59.81
N PHE A 290 -0.01 1.23 58.84
CA PHE A 290 0.20 0.94 57.43
C PHE A 290 1.63 1.31 57.01
N ARG A 291 2.30 0.38 56.34
CA ARG A 291 3.66 0.49 55.82
C ARG A 291 3.69 -0.06 54.41
N ALA A 292 4.42 0.58 53.53
CA ALA A 292 4.68 0.14 52.17
C ALA A 292 6.07 0.64 51.78
N ASP A 293 6.72 -0.06 50.88
CA ASP A 293 8.00 0.34 50.32
C ASP A 293 7.82 1.16 49.03
N LEU A 294 8.91 1.72 48.50
CA LEU A 294 8.96 2.34 47.17
C LEU A 294 9.54 1.35 46.18
N ILE A 295 8.70 0.79 45.30
CA ILE A 295 9.16 -0.11 44.23
C ILE A 295 8.93 0.56 42.88
N ILE A 296 9.94 0.51 42.01
CA ILE A 296 9.91 1.09 40.67
C ILE A 296 9.96 -0.02 39.63
N ILE A 297 8.80 -0.36 39.05
CA ILE A 297 8.70 -1.42 38.04
C ILE A 297 9.13 -0.87 36.68
N ASN A 298 10.01 -1.59 35.99
CA ASN A 298 10.52 -1.19 34.68
C ASN A 298 9.99 -2.07 33.56
N ASN A 299 10.04 -3.38 33.74
CA ASN A 299 9.58 -4.32 32.72
C ASN A 299 9.11 -5.62 33.35
N ILE A 300 8.24 -6.28 32.61
CA ILE A 300 7.74 -7.62 32.89
C ILE A 300 7.82 -8.40 31.59
N ILE A 301 8.28 -9.64 31.66
CA ILE A 301 8.37 -10.52 30.52
C ILE A 301 7.69 -11.84 30.84
N THR A 302 6.90 -12.34 29.90
CA THR A 302 6.14 -13.58 30.08
C THR A 302 6.46 -14.56 28.97
N VAL A 303 6.39 -15.84 29.29
CA VAL A 303 6.47 -16.94 28.33
C VAL A 303 5.26 -17.81 28.55
N LEU A 304 4.41 -17.86 27.53
CA LEU A 304 3.18 -18.66 27.55
C LEU A 304 3.15 -19.55 26.32
N ASN A 305 2.78 -20.82 26.48
CA ASN A 305 2.47 -21.68 25.36
C ASN A 305 1.08 -21.32 24.80
N SER A 306 1.05 -20.23 24.04
CA SER A 306 -0.13 -19.69 23.35
C SER A 306 -0.09 -20.12 21.89
N GLN A 307 -1.15 -20.75 21.37
CA GLN A 307 -1.29 -21.06 19.94
C GLN A 307 -2.35 -20.17 19.31
N LEU A 308 -1.90 -19.17 18.56
CA LEU A 308 -2.73 -18.24 17.81
C LEU A 308 -2.08 -17.95 16.44
N PRO A 309 -2.87 -17.86 15.37
CA PRO A 309 -2.41 -17.34 14.09
C PRO A 309 -2.25 -15.81 14.18
N ASP A 310 -1.70 -15.20 13.13
CA ASP A 310 -1.58 -13.74 13.01
C ASP A 310 -1.68 -13.34 11.54
N ALA A 311 -2.90 -13.04 11.11
CA ALA A 311 -3.25 -12.73 9.74
C ALA A 311 -2.83 -11.29 9.39
N THR A 312 -2.00 -11.16 8.37
CA THR A 312 -1.70 -9.86 7.76
C THR A 312 -1.97 -9.92 6.26
N ILE A 313 -2.14 -8.77 5.62
CA ILE A 313 -2.49 -8.70 4.20
C ILE A 313 -1.69 -7.59 3.49
N SER A 314 -1.23 -7.86 2.27
CA SER A 314 -0.59 -6.89 1.39
C SER A 314 -1.26 -6.82 0.03
N VAL A 315 -1.25 -5.64 -0.58
CA VAL A 315 -1.59 -5.49 -2.00
C VAL A 315 -0.33 -5.72 -2.83
N ASP A 316 -0.41 -6.64 -3.79
CA ASP A 316 0.68 -6.93 -4.70
C ASP A 316 0.56 -6.06 -5.96
N GLU A 317 -0.65 -6.00 -6.54
CA GLU A 317 -0.92 -5.22 -7.75
C GLU A 317 -2.42 -4.89 -7.86
N ALA A 318 -2.75 -3.70 -8.36
CA ALA A 318 -4.13 -3.32 -8.71
C ALA A 318 -4.16 -2.81 -10.16
N ILE A 319 -4.78 -3.59 -11.04
CA ILE A 319 -4.82 -3.33 -12.48
C ILE A 319 -6.15 -2.67 -12.81
N VAL A 320 -6.09 -1.48 -13.40
CA VAL A 320 -7.24 -0.72 -13.89
C VAL A 320 -7.17 -0.59 -15.41
N SER A 321 -8.31 -0.80 -16.07
CA SER A 321 -8.43 -0.67 -17.52
C SER A 321 -9.18 0.61 -17.90
N CYS A 322 -8.83 1.19 -19.05
CA CYS A 322 -9.49 2.40 -19.55
C CYS A 322 -10.98 2.20 -19.79
N ASN A 323 -11.78 3.14 -19.31
CA ASN A 323 -13.24 3.13 -19.37
C ASN A 323 -13.86 1.89 -18.72
N SER A 324 -13.15 1.23 -17.79
CA SER A 324 -13.67 0.12 -17.00
C SER A 324 -13.94 0.58 -15.57
N ASN A 325 -15.04 0.09 -15.01
CA ASN A 325 -15.33 0.18 -13.58
C ASN A 325 -14.84 -1.05 -12.82
N GLU A 326 -14.06 -1.93 -13.44
CA GLU A 326 -13.50 -3.13 -12.81
C GLU A 326 -12.03 -2.92 -12.45
N ILE A 327 -11.65 -3.43 -11.28
CA ILE A 327 -10.27 -3.52 -10.80
C ILE A 327 -9.92 -5.00 -10.70
N ASP A 328 -8.84 -5.42 -11.34
CA ASP A 328 -8.23 -6.73 -11.13
C ASP A 328 -7.15 -6.60 -10.06
N LEU A 329 -7.42 -7.14 -8.87
CA LEU A 329 -6.63 -6.95 -7.66
C LEU A 329 -5.90 -8.25 -7.31
N ASN A 330 -4.57 -8.17 -7.21
CA ASN A 330 -3.71 -9.22 -6.67
C ASN A 330 -3.26 -8.82 -5.26
N TYR A 331 -3.38 -9.74 -4.32
CA TYR A 331 -3.05 -9.52 -2.92
C TYR A 331 -2.57 -10.81 -2.26
N THR A 332 -1.81 -10.70 -1.18
CA THR A 332 -1.29 -11.85 -0.44
C THR A 332 -1.69 -11.75 1.03
N VAL A 333 -2.19 -12.87 1.58
CA VAL A 333 -2.44 -13.04 3.01
C VAL A 333 -1.26 -13.79 3.63
N PHE A 334 -0.82 -13.37 4.80
CA PHE A 334 0.29 -14.00 5.53
C PHE A 334 -0.13 -14.44 6.92
N ASN A 335 0.62 -15.39 7.49
CA ASN A 335 0.52 -15.82 8.87
C ASN A 335 1.91 -15.69 9.54
N LEU A 336 2.32 -14.48 9.90
CA LEU A 336 3.69 -14.14 10.35
C LEU A 336 3.72 -13.94 11.85
N ASN A 337 4.86 -14.17 12.51
CA ASN A 337 4.96 -14.01 13.98
C ASN A 337 3.79 -14.69 14.72
N SER A 338 3.55 -15.97 14.40
CA SER A 338 2.42 -16.74 14.92
C SER A 338 2.83 -18.11 15.45
N THR A 339 1.94 -18.75 16.19
CA THR A 339 2.17 -20.06 16.84
C THR A 339 1.13 -21.11 16.44
N GLU A 340 0.20 -20.77 15.55
CA GLU A 340 -0.83 -21.66 15.00
C GLU A 340 -0.95 -21.42 13.48
N ILE A 341 -1.51 -22.40 12.76
CA ILE A 341 -1.94 -22.20 11.38
C ILE A 341 -3.10 -21.19 11.31
N LEU A 342 -3.10 -20.33 10.29
CA LEU A 342 -4.30 -19.55 9.96
C LEU A 342 -5.25 -20.48 9.19
N PRO A 343 -6.49 -20.70 9.63
CA PRO A 343 -7.39 -21.66 9.01
C PRO A 343 -7.80 -21.23 7.60
N ALA A 344 -8.14 -22.21 6.76
CA ALA A 344 -8.83 -21.95 5.50
C ALA A 344 -10.21 -21.30 5.76
N ASN A 345 -10.71 -20.57 4.77
CA ASN A 345 -11.96 -19.80 4.84
C ASN A 345 -11.92 -18.61 5.81
N THR A 346 -10.73 -18.11 6.18
CA THR A 346 -10.59 -16.82 6.87
C THR A 346 -11.12 -15.72 5.96
N PRO A 347 -12.09 -14.91 6.40
CA PRO A 347 -12.79 -13.95 5.56
C PRO A 347 -11.92 -12.74 5.24
N ILE A 348 -12.16 -12.14 4.08
CA ILE A 348 -11.45 -10.96 3.61
C ILE A 348 -12.49 -9.97 3.12
N ALA A 349 -12.50 -8.77 3.69
CA ALA A 349 -13.42 -7.69 3.31
C ALA A 349 -12.67 -6.58 2.58
N PHE A 350 -13.34 -6.00 1.58
CA PHE A 350 -12.82 -4.91 0.77
C PHE A 350 -13.74 -3.71 0.93
N TYR A 351 -13.18 -2.56 1.33
CA TYR A 351 -13.95 -1.35 1.62
C TYR A 351 -13.50 -0.16 0.78
N ILE A 352 -14.47 0.68 0.43
CA ILE A 352 -14.24 2.03 -0.11
C ILE A 352 -15.11 3.01 0.67
N ASN A 353 -14.52 4.07 1.23
CA ASN A 353 -15.22 5.05 2.07
C ASN A 353 -16.04 4.39 3.21
N ASN A 354 -15.47 3.35 3.84
CA ASN A 354 -16.11 2.49 4.86
C ASN A 354 -17.34 1.69 4.39
N ASN A 355 -17.64 1.65 3.09
CA ASN A 355 -18.68 0.79 2.54
C ASN A 355 -18.06 -0.49 1.99
N LEU A 356 -18.66 -1.64 2.33
CA LEU A 356 -18.24 -2.94 1.83
C LEU A 356 -18.52 -3.03 0.32
N VAL A 357 -17.49 -3.28 -0.49
CA VAL A 357 -17.59 -3.37 -1.96
C VAL A 357 -17.37 -4.78 -2.49
N ALA A 358 -16.60 -5.60 -1.78
CA ALA A 358 -16.40 -7.01 -2.13
C ALA A 358 -16.01 -7.84 -0.90
N GLN A 359 -16.08 -9.16 -1.05
CA GLN A 359 -15.60 -10.12 -0.05
C GLN A 359 -14.91 -11.30 -0.75
N SER A 360 -13.95 -11.89 -0.05
CA SER A 360 -13.27 -13.12 -0.42
C SER A 360 -12.97 -13.94 0.85
N ILE A 361 -12.31 -15.08 0.68
CA ILE A 361 -11.85 -15.95 1.76
C ILE A 361 -10.48 -16.55 1.40
N THR A 362 -9.68 -16.93 2.39
CA THR A 362 -8.52 -17.81 2.15
C THR A 362 -9.01 -19.19 1.67
N LEU A 363 -8.26 -19.84 0.78
CA LEU A 363 -8.63 -21.13 0.22
C LEU A 363 -8.02 -22.32 0.96
N ASN A 364 -6.83 -22.14 1.53
CA ASN A 364 -6.09 -23.16 2.25
C ASN A 364 -5.71 -22.68 3.65
N ASP A 365 -5.35 -23.63 4.52
CA ASP A 365 -4.69 -23.30 5.76
C ASP A 365 -3.33 -22.68 5.44
N ILE A 366 -3.00 -21.55 6.07
CA ILE A 366 -1.71 -20.88 5.90
C ILE A 366 -0.81 -21.30 7.08
N PRO A 367 0.29 -22.05 6.82
CA PRO A 367 1.21 -22.47 7.88
C PRO A 367 1.82 -21.30 8.64
N ILE A 368 2.39 -21.56 9.83
CA ILE A 368 3.20 -20.59 10.57
C ILE A 368 4.34 -20.08 9.65
N GLY A 369 4.48 -18.76 9.55
CA GLY A 369 5.43 -18.09 8.64
C GLY A 369 5.07 -18.20 7.15
N GLY A 370 3.88 -18.73 6.83
CA GLY A 370 3.41 -18.97 5.47
C GLY A 370 2.64 -17.79 4.87
N PHE A 371 2.24 -17.96 3.61
CA PHE A 371 1.43 -16.99 2.87
C PHE A 371 0.56 -17.65 1.80
N GLU A 372 -0.50 -16.97 1.38
CA GLU A 372 -1.40 -17.36 0.29
C GLU A 372 -1.67 -16.18 -0.66
N PRO A 373 -1.15 -16.21 -1.90
CA PRO A 373 -1.47 -15.21 -2.91
C PRO A 373 -2.86 -15.47 -3.49
N ASN A 374 -3.61 -14.39 -3.72
CA ASN A 374 -4.99 -14.41 -4.17
C ASN A 374 -5.23 -13.32 -5.22
N SER A 375 -6.32 -13.46 -5.98
CA SER A 375 -6.79 -12.43 -6.92
C SER A 375 -8.30 -12.29 -6.92
N LEU A 376 -8.79 -11.07 -7.17
CA LEU A 376 -10.20 -10.73 -7.17
C LEU A 376 -10.50 -9.61 -8.16
N ILE A 377 -11.59 -9.76 -8.93
CA ILE A 377 -12.15 -8.66 -9.74
C ILE A 377 -13.21 -7.94 -8.92
N ILE A 378 -13.05 -6.63 -8.73
CA ILE A 378 -13.98 -5.77 -8.00
C ILE A 378 -14.64 -4.81 -8.98
N THR A 379 -15.98 -4.82 -9.04
CA THR A 379 -16.75 -3.83 -9.82
C THR A 379 -17.13 -2.63 -8.95
N ILE A 380 -16.79 -1.43 -9.40
CA ILE A 380 -16.98 -0.17 -8.70
C ILE A 380 -18.31 0.47 -9.10
N GLU A 381 -19.09 0.90 -8.11
CA GLU A 381 -20.33 1.65 -8.35
C GLU A 381 -20.04 3.08 -8.82
N GLU A 382 -20.83 3.58 -9.77
CA GLU A 382 -20.66 4.92 -10.36
C GLU A 382 -20.67 6.07 -9.34
N SER A 383 -21.28 5.86 -8.16
CA SER A 383 -21.36 6.88 -7.10
C SER A 383 -20.07 7.10 -6.32
N ILE A 384 -19.10 6.18 -6.40
CA ILE A 384 -17.85 6.24 -5.62
C ILE A 384 -16.90 7.33 -6.16
N GLY A 385 -17.03 7.68 -7.45
CA GLY A 385 -16.11 8.59 -8.13
C GLY A 385 -14.92 7.85 -8.76
N THR A 386 -13.95 8.60 -9.25
CA THR A 386 -12.79 8.05 -9.98
C THR A 386 -11.58 7.79 -9.08
N ASP A 387 -11.45 8.51 -7.96
CA ASP A 387 -10.31 8.43 -7.06
C ASP A 387 -10.78 8.02 -5.66
N PHE A 388 -10.19 6.96 -5.12
CA PHE A 388 -10.55 6.42 -3.81
C PHE A 388 -9.44 5.54 -3.22
N ASP A 389 -9.47 5.34 -1.92
CA ASP A 389 -8.65 4.33 -1.24
C ASP A 389 -9.44 3.03 -1.11
N LEU A 390 -8.85 1.94 -1.61
CA LEU A 390 -9.34 0.58 -1.41
C LEU A 390 -8.65 0.00 -0.18
N VAL A 391 -9.44 -0.33 0.85
CA VAL A 391 -8.96 -0.94 2.09
C VAL A 391 -9.26 -2.44 2.04
N LEU A 392 -8.25 -3.26 2.31
CA LEU A 392 -8.37 -4.71 2.44
C LEU A 392 -8.21 -5.05 3.91
N VAL A 393 -9.10 -5.89 4.43
CA VAL A 393 -9.07 -6.37 5.82
C VAL A 393 -9.18 -7.88 5.80
N VAL A 394 -8.12 -8.58 6.22
CA VAL A 394 -8.18 -10.03 6.47
C VAL A 394 -8.80 -10.28 7.84
N ASP A 395 -9.41 -11.45 8.01
CA ASP A 395 -10.26 -11.78 9.14
C ASP A 395 -11.37 -10.75 9.35
N ASP A 396 -12.07 -10.35 8.28
CA ASP A 396 -13.26 -9.52 8.41
C ASP A 396 -14.40 -10.08 7.56
N ASN A 397 -15.50 -10.40 8.22
CA ASN A 397 -16.72 -10.90 7.58
C ASN A 397 -17.60 -9.80 6.94
N GLY A 398 -17.07 -8.59 6.78
CA GLY A 398 -17.76 -7.44 6.20
C GLY A 398 -18.49 -6.58 7.23
N THR A 399 -18.27 -6.82 8.52
CA THR A 399 -18.89 -6.07 9.63
C THR A 399 -17.87 -5.30 10.47
N GLY A 400 -16.57 -5.39 10.13
CA GLY A 400 -15.48 -4.84 10.94
C GLY A 400 -15.20 -5.68 12.19
N MET A 401 -15.60 -6.96 12.18
CA MET A 401 -15.36 -7.90 13.29
C MET A 401 -14.62 -9.13 12.80
N GLY A 402 -13.53 -9.45 13.52
CA GLY A 402 -12.79 -10.70 13.41
C GLY A 402 -13.60 -11.93 13.79
N ILE A 403 -13.20 -13.08 13.23
CA ILE A 403 -13.73 -14.40 13.59
C ILE A 403 -12.65 -15.36 14.08
N VAL A 404 -11.40 -15.15 13.67
CA VAL A 404 -10.25 -15.90 14.14
C VAL A 404 -9.60 -15.06 15.24
N ASN A 405 -9.37 -15.66 16.42
CA ASN A 405 -8.57 -14.98 17.43
C ASN A 405 -7.11 -15.01 16.98
N GLU A 406 -6.45 -13.87 17.06
CA GLU A 406 -5.09 -13.69 16.55
C GLU A 406 -4.14 -13.17 17.62
N THR A 407 -2.84 -13.27 17.38
CA THR A 407 -1.86 -12.69 18.31
C THR A 407 -1.91 -11.16 18.31
N ASN A 408 -2.29 -10.54 17.20
CA ASN A 408 -2.48 -9.10 17.07
C ASN A 408 -3.69 -8.75 16.19
N GLU A 409 -4.82 -8.45 16.83
CA GLU A 409 -6.09 -8.05 16.19
C GLU A 409 -6.08 -6.68 15.46
N THR A 410 -4.93 -6.03 15.35
CA THR A 410 -4.83 -4.64 14.82
C THR A 410 -3.97 -4.51 13.57
N ASN A 411 -3.31 -5.59 13.12
CA ASN A 411 -2.42 -5.58 11.95
C ASN A 411 -3.07 -6.19 10.68
N ASN A 412 -4.37 -6.45 10.73
CA ASN A 412 -5.15 -7.17 9.70
C ASN A 412 -5.52 -6.34 8.46
N GLN A 413 -5.10 -5.08 8.37
CA GLN A 413 -5.54 -4.17 7.32
C GLN A 413 -4.40 -3.53 6.52
N THR A 414 -4.68 -3.29 5.23
CA THR A 414 -3.82 -2.50 4.33
C THR A 414 -4.68 -1.67 3.37
N SER A 415 -4.09 -0.70 2.70
CA SER A 415 -4.81 0.14 1.73
C SER A 415 -3.98 0.52 0.52
N VAL A 416 -4.65 0.69 -0.62
CA VAL A 416 -4.06 1.19 -1.87
C VAL A 416 -4.93 2.29 -2.47
N SER A 417 -4.32 3.38 -2.94
CA SER A 417 -5.02 4.43 -3.66
C SER A 417 -5.23 4.05 -5.12
N ILE A 418 -6.46 4.14 -5.60
CA ILE A 418 -6.88 3.78 -6.95
C ILE A 418 -7.42 5.01 -7.67
N SER A 419 -7.02 5.16 -8.94
CA SER A 419 -7.60 6.12 -9.88
C SER A 419 -8.13 5.36 -11.10
N LEU A 420 -9.45 5.32 -11.28
CA LEU A 420 -10.08 4.76 -12.47
C LEU A 420 -9.70 5.59 -13.70
N LEU A 421 -9.38 4.89 -14.78
CA LEU A 421 -8.91 5.50 -16.01
C LEU A 421 -10.08 5.76 -16.95
N ASN A 422 -10.26 7.00 -17.39
CA ASN A 422 -11.21 7.36 -18.44
C ASN A 422 -10.45 7.91 -19.65
N SER A 423 -10.88 7.53 -20.86
CA SER A 423 -10.35 8.12 -22.09
C SER A 423 -10.87 9.54 -22.28
N GLU A 424 -10.09 10.36 -22.96
CA GLU A 424 -10.52 11.68 -23.41
C GLU A 424 -11.70 11.59 -24.40
N PRO A 425 -12.54 12.64 -24.49
CA PRO A 425 -13.65 12.66 -25.44
C PRO A 425 -13.15 12.57 -26.88
N ILE A 426 -13.98 11.99 -27.75
CA ILE A 426 -13.67 11.88 -29.19
C ILE A 426 -13.51 13.26 -29.84
N ILE A 427 -12.47 13.41 -30.67
CA ILE A 427 -12.19 14.65 -31.40
C ILE A 427 -12.66 14.50 -32.85
N ASN A 428 -13.63 15.31 -33.27
CA ASN A 428 -14.10 15.33 -34.65
C ASN A 428 -13.11 16.06 -35.57
N LEU A 429 -12.63 15.38 -36.61
CA LEU A 429 -11.80 15.94 -37.67
C LEU A 429 -12.67 16.36 -38.87
N PRO A 430 -12.19 17.29 -39.73
CA PRO A 430 -12.89 17.66 -40.95
C PRO A 430 -13.10 16.47 -41.90
N ASN A 431 -14.20 16.51 -42.67
CA ASN A 431 -14.51 15.49 -43.67
C ASN A 431 -13.36 15.33 -44.69
N LEU A 432 -13.09 14.09 -45.09
CA LEU A 432 -12.17 13.77 -46.17
C LEU A 432 -12.95 13.60 -47.48
N LEU A 433 -12.65 14.45 -48.46
CA LEU A 433 -13.30 14.42 -49.77
C LEU A 433 -12.43 13.66 -50.79
N SER A 434 -13.06 12.86 -51.65
CA SER A 434 -12.39 12.23 -52.79
C SER A 434 -13.31 12.15 -54.01
N CYS A 435 -12.70 12.13 -55.18
CA CYS A 435 -13.41 12.12 -56.47
C CYS A 435 -14.21 10.84 -56.68
N ASP A 436 -15.47 11.00 -57.10
CA ASP A 436 -16.31 9.89 -57.52
C ASP A 436 -15.68 9.13 -58.69
N LEU A 437 -15.54 7.82 -58.51
CA LEU A 437 -15.11 6.85 -59.53
C LEU A 437 -16.32 6.17 -60.19
N GLY A 438 -17.54 6.50 -59.74
CA GLY A 438 -18.82 6.01 -60.21
C GLY A 438 -19.67 5.49 -59.06
N PHE A 439 -20.97 5.76 -59.11
CA PHE A 439 -21.96 5.29 -58.12
C PHE A 439 -21.66 5.70 -56.67
N ASN A 440 -21.11 6.90 -56.43
CA ASN A 440 -20.70 7.38 -55.11
C ASN A 440 -19.62 6.51 -54.45
N SER A 441 -18.66 6.02 -55.24
CA SER A 441 -17.52 5.25 -54.75
C SER A 441 -16.21 5.98 -55.04
N ALA A 442 -15.33 6.10 -54.06
CA ALA A 442 -14.01 6.71 -54.22
C ALA A 442 -12.95 5.95 -53.41
N ASN A 443 -11.68 6.20 -53.75
CA ASN A 443 -10.54 5.76 -52.95
C ASN A 443 -10.05 6.92 -52.08
N PHE A 444 -9.81 6.65 -50.81
CA PHE A 444 -9.42 7.61 -49.79
C PHE A 444 -8.06 7.24 -49.20
N ASP A 445 -7.21 8.25 -48.99
CA ASP A 445 -6.03 8.14 -48.13
C ASP A 445 -6.40 8.66 -46.72
N LEU A 446 -6.83 7.75 -45.86
CA LEU A 446 -7.21 8.03 -44.47
C LEU A 446 -6.02 8.56 -43.65
N SER A 447 -4.78 8.25 -44.06
CA SER A 447 -3.58 8.74 -43.36
C SER A 447 -3.36 10.24 -43.54
N ALA A 448 -3.99 10.87 -44.54
CA ALA A 448 -3.96 12.31 -44.73
C ALA A 448 -4.51 13.08 -43.50
N GLN A 449 -5.44 12.47 -42.76
CA GLN A 449 -6.03 13.05 -41.55
C GLN A 449 -5.03 13.21 -40.41
N LEU A 450 -3.95 12.41 -40.38
CA LEU A 450 -2.92 12.50 -39.33
C LEU A 450 -2.22 13.87 -39.31
N SER A 451 -2.22 14.60 -40.43
CA SER A 451 -1.66 15.96 -40.50
C SER A 451 -2.47 17.01 -39.72
N LEU A 452 -3.72 16.69 -39.37
CA LEU A 452 -4.62 17.57 -38.61
C LEU A 452 -4.61 17.27 -37.11
N ILE A 453 -4.02 16.14 -36.71
CA ILE A 453 -3.90 15.75 -35.31
C ILE A 453 -2.76 16.53 -34.66
N ASP A 454 -2.98 17.00 -33.42
CA ASP A 454 -1.96 17.73 -32.67
C ASP A 454 -0.68 16.87 -32.49
N ALA A 455 0.48 17.53 -32.53
CA ALA A 455 1.78 16.88 -32.38
C ALA A 455 2.00 16.27 -30.98
N SER A 456 1.13 16.54 -30.00
CA SER A 456 1.11 15.87 -28.69
C SER A 456 0.77 14.38 -28.78
N PHE A 457 0.13 13.94 -29.86
CA PHE A 457 -0.26 12.54 -30.08
C PHE A 457 0.75 11.83 -30.99
N ASP A 458 1.13 10.60 -30.64
CA ASP A 458 2.00 9.78 -31.47
C ASP A 458 1.20 9.12 -32.62
N SER A 459 1.01 9.89 -33.68
CA SER A 459 0.33 9.45 -34.91
C SER A 459 0.94 8.21 -35.57
N SER A 460 2.15 7.78 -35.21
CA SER A 460 2.73 6.53 -35.71
C SER A 460 2.03 5.28 -35.17
N THR A 461 1.29 5.42 -34.06
CA THR A 461 0.48 4.34 -33.46
C THR A 461 -0.97 4.32 -33.97
N ALA A 462 -1.31 5.17 -34.94
CA ALA A 462 -2.67 5.31 -35.44
C ALA A 462 -3.20 4.03 -36.09
N THR A 463 -4.36 3.58 -35.63
CA THR A 463 -5.14 2.47 -36.19
C THR A 463 -6.52 2.98 -36.62
N TYR A 464 -7.14 2.35 -37.61
CA TYR A 464 -8.33 2.86 -38.29
C TYR A 464 -9.49 1.86 -38.27
N TYR A 465 -10.72 2.33 -38.07
CA TYR A 465 -11.90 1.48 -37.91
C TYR A 465 -13.14 2.06 -38.58
N ASN A 466 -14.06 1.17 -39.01
CA ASN A 466 -15.36 1.56 -39.56
C ASN A 466 -16.46 1.67 -38.50
N ASN A 467 -16.18 1.25 -37.27
CA ASN A 467 -17.12 1.22 -36.16
C ASN A 467 -16.42 1.71 -34.89
N PHE A 468 -17.14 2.47 -34.07
CA PHE A 468 -16.68 2.96 -32.79
C PHE A 468 -16.32 1.81 -31.83
N GLU A 469 -17.16 0.78 -31.75
CA GLU A 469 -16.93 -0.35 -30.85
C GLU A 469 -15.64 -1.10 -31.21
N ASP A 470 -15.46 -1.37 -32.51
CA ASP A 470 -14.25 -1.97 -33.06
C ASP A 470 -12.98 -1.19 -32.68
N ALA A 471 -13.06 0.14 -32.65
CA ALA A 471 -11.96 0.99 -32.21
C ALA A 471 -11.67 0.86 -30.70
N LEU A 472 -12.70 0.69 -29.85
CA LEU A 472 -12.52 0.52 -28.40
C LEU A 472 -11.85 -0.82 -28.06
N ILE A 473 -12.21 -1.89 -28.76
CA ILE A 473 -11.76 -3.26 -28.46
C ILE A 473 -10.69 -3.78 -29.43
N LEU A 474 -10.16 -2.93 -30.31
CA LEU A 474 -9.12 -3.25 -31.30
C LEU A 474 -9.49 -4.41 -32.24
N GLN A 475 -10.71 -4.38 -32.79
CA GLN A 475 -11.19 -5.39 -33.73
C GLN A 475 -11.45 -4.82 -35.12
N ASN A 476 -11.35 -5.65 -36.16
CA ASN A 476 -11.70 -5.27 -37.55
C ASN A 476 -10.96 -4.01 -38.08
N GLU A 477 -9.67 -3.88 -37.76
CA GLU A 477 -8.83 -2.77 -38.24
C GLU A 477 -8.81 -2.67 -39.78
N ILE A 478 -8.85 -1.44 -40.29
CA ILE A 478 -8.66 -1.11 -41.71
C ILE A 478 -7.18 -1.24 -42.06
N ILE A 479 -6.81 -2.36 -42.69
CA ILE A 479 -5.41 -2.72 -42.98
C ILE A 479 -4.72 -1.82 -44.04
N ASN A 480 -5.49 -1.20 -44.95
CA ASN A 480 -4.92 -0.37 -46.02
C ASN A 480 -5.47 1.06 -45.99
N PRO A 481 -5.08 1.88 -44.99
CA PRO A 481 -5.63 3.21 -44.80
C PRO A 481 -5.25 4.19 -45.92
N THR A 482 -4.18 3.95 -46.68
CA THR A 482 -3.74 4.86 -47.76
C THR A 482 -4.50 4.68 -49.08
N ASN A 483 -5.31 3.61 -49.19
CA ASN A 483 -6.13 3.35 -50.37
C ASN A 483 -7.40 2.58 -49.97
N TYR A 484 -8.21 3.24 -49.13
CA TYR A 484 -9.47 2.70 -48.62
C TYR A 484 -10.64 3.03 -49.57
N THR A 485 -11.48 2.06 -49.90
CA THR A 485 -12.69 2.29 -50.72
C THR A 485 -13.91 2.30 -49.82
N ASN A 486 -14.75 3.33 -49.93
CA ASN A 486 -15.98 3.46 -49.15
C ASN A 486 -17.03 2.39 -49.53
N THR A 487 -17.89 2.05 -48.58
CA THR A 487 -19.04 1.14 -48.76
C THR A 487 -20.38 1.86 -48.76
N THR A 488 -20.43 3.04 -48.13
CA THR A 488 -21.57 3.96 -48.16
C THR A 488 -21.07 5.39 -48.38
N ASN A 489 -21.97 6.31 -48.73
CA ASN A 489 -21.65 7.74 -48.85
C ASN A 489 -22.78 8.57 -48.20
N PRO A 490 -22.52 9.37 -47.15
CA PRO A 490 -21.26 9.48 -46.40
C PRO A 490 -20.94 8.20 -45.60
N GLN A 491 -19.69 8.06 -45.17
CA GLN A 491 -19.26 6.98 -44.27
C GLN A 491 -18.36 7.54 -43.16
N THR A 492 -18.60 7.16 -41.90
CA THR A 492 -17.76 7.57 -40.77
C THR A 492 -16.59 6.61 -40.59
N VAL A 493 -15.41 7.16 -40.29
CA VAL A 493 -14.18 6.42 -39.98
C VAL A 493 -13.64 6.93 -38.65
N TYR A 494 -13.15 6.00 -37.83
CA TYR A 494 -12.54 6.26 -36.53
C TYR A 494 -11.04 6.04 -36.58
N ILE A 495 -10.27 6.90 -35.91
CA ILE A 495 -8.83 6.75 -35.67
C ILE A 495 -8.64 6.54 -34.17
N ARG A 496 -7.86 5.51 -33.79
CA ARG A 496 -7.38 5.33 -32.42
C ARG A 496 -5.88 5.52 -32.35
N ILE A 497 -5.42 6.35 -31.42
CA ILE A 497 -4.00 6.59 -31.13
C ILE A 497 -3.75 6.23 -29.66
N GLU A 498 -2.69 5.47 -29.39
CA GLU A 498 -2.28 5.16 -28.00
C GLU A 498 -1.78 6.44 -27.30
N HIS A 499 -2.31 6.72 -26.11
CA HIS A 499 -1.98 7.93 -25.37
C HIS A 499 -2.06 7.68 -23.86
N PHE A 500 -0.90 7.42 -23.22
CA PHE A 500 -0.82 7.04 -21.81
C PHE A 500 -1.58 8.02 -20.90
N PRO A 501 -2.42 7.53 -19.95
CA PRO A 501 -2.61 6.13 -19.56
C PRO A 501 -3.63 5.33 -20.39
N CYS A 502 -4.26 5.94 -21.40
CA CYS A 502 -5.29 5.32 -22.25
C CYS A 502 -5.00 5.50 -23.75
N TYR A 503 -5.97 6.03 -24.48
CA TYR A 503 -5.95 6.26 -25.90
C TYR A 503 -6.82 7.47 -26.23
N GLN A 504 -6.57 8.07 -27.38
CA GLN A 504 -7.39 9.12 -27.96
C GLN A 504 -8.14 8.58 -29.18
N LEU A 505 -9.43 8.90 -29.26
CA LEU A 505 -10.24 8.63 -30.45
C LEU A 505 -10.46 9.90 -31.27
N PHE A 506 -10.45 9.73 -32.59
CA PHE A 506 -10.86 10.75 -33.55
C PHE A 506 -11.88 10.15 -34.50
N ASP A 507 -12.74 10.97 -35.08
CA ASP A 507 -13.65 10.56 -36.15
C ASP A 507 -13.76 11.61 -37.25
N PHE A 508 -14.07 11.15 -38.45
CA PHE A 508 -14.38 11.99 -39.60
C PHE A 508 -15.27 11.25 -40.58
N ASN A 509 -15.99 11.98 -41.42
CA ASN A 509 -16.68 11.38 -42.55
C ASN A 509 -15.77 11.37 -43.79
N ILE A 510 -15.75 10.25 -44.49
CA ILE A 510 -15.34 10.20 -45.89
C ILE A 510 -16.57 10.46 -46.76
N GLU A 511 -16.43 11.40 -47.69
CA GLU A 511 -17.52 11.83 -48.56
C GLU A 511 -17.03 11.87 -50.01
N VAL A 512 -17.85 11.34 -50.90
CA VAL A 512 -17.57 11.34 -52.34
C VAL A 512 -18.08 12.64 -52.94
N GLU A 513 -17.21 13.32 -53.69
CA GLU A 513 -17.57 14.51 -54.45
C GLU A 513 -17.47 14.25 -55.96
N ASN A 514 -18.39 14.85 -56.72
CA ASN A 514 -18.35 14.79 -58.17
C ASN A 514 -17.10 15.50 -58.69
N CYS A 515 -16.40 14.90 -59.64
CA CYS A 515 -15.21 15.48 -60.27
C CYS A 515 -15.42 15.75 -61.76
N PRO A 516 -14.73 16.75 -62.36
CA PRO A 516 -14.91 17.09 -63.76
C PRO A 516 -14.70 15.88 -64.68
N PRO A 517 -15.62 15.59 -65.62
CA PRO A 517 -15.45 14.48 -66.53
C PRO A 517 -14.36 14.76 -67.56
N PHE A 518 -13.66 13.71 -68.00
CA PHE A 518 -12.64 13.83 -69.04
C PHE A 518 -13.26 13.64 -70.44
N VAL A 519 -13.26 14.71 -71.23
CA VAL A 519 -13.80 14.71 -72.58
C VAL A 519 -12.70 14.40 -73.61
N PRO A 520 -12.75 13.25 -74.32
CA PRO A 520 -11.74 12.91 -75.32
C PRO A 520 -11.83 13.81 -76.56
N GLN A 521 -10.70 14.01 -77.23
CA GLN A 521 -10.62 14.86 -78.43
C GLN A 521 -10.98 14.13 -79.73
N GLY A 522 -11.20 12.81 -79.68
CA GLY A 522 -11.67 12.06 -80.83
C GLY A 522 -12.12 10.64 -80.50
N PHE A 523 -12.87 10.05 -81.43
CA PHE A 523 -13.36 8.67 -81.35
C PHE A 523 -13.59 8.11 -82.76
N SER A 524 -13.65 6.78 -82.88
CA SER A 524 -13.68 6.06 -84.15
C SER A 524 -14.80 5.03 -84.23
N PRO A 525 -15.98 5.35 -84.78
CA PRO A 525 -17.10 4.43 -84.88
C PRO A 525 -16.90 3.42 -86.04
N ASN A 526 -15.92 2.53 -85.92
CA ASN A 526 -15.53 1.53 -86.93
C ASN A 526 -15.87 0.08 -86.53
N SER A 527 -16.45 -0.12 -85.34
CA SER A 527 -16.84 -1.41 -84.76
C SER A 527 -15.66 -2.34 -84.47
N ASP A 528 -14.49 -1.80 -84.17
CA ASP A 528 -13.32 -2.58 -83.73
C ASP A 528 -13.28 -2.84 -82.22
N GLY A 529 -14.24 -2.26 -81.47
CA GLY A 529 -14.36 -2.38 -80.02
C GLY A 529 -13.66 -1.26 -79.24
N TYR A 530 -12.90 -0.38 -79.90
CA TYR A 530 -12.13 0.69 -79.28
C TYR A 530 -12.62 2.06 -79.74
N ASN A 531 -13.00 2.92 -78.78
CA ASN A 531 -13.46 4.29 -79.05
C ASN A 531 -14.61 4.36 -80.07
N ASP A 532 -15.49 3.36 -80.13
CA ASP A 532 -16.61 3.28 -81.10
C ASP A 532 -17.70 4.34 -80.90
N TRP A 533 -17.66 5.02 -79.76
CA TRP A 533 -18.62 6.05 -79.39
C TRP A 533 -17.91 7.13 -78.59
N PHE A 534 -18.56 8.29 -78.45
CA PHE A 534 -18.02 9.42 -77.71
C PHE A 534 -18.08 9.17 -76.20
N ASN A 535 -17.14 8.35 -75.72
CA ASN A 535 -17.03 7.91 -74.34
C ASN A 535 -16.32 8.95 -73.47
N ILE A 536 -17.11 9.87 -72.92
CA ILE A 536 -16.66 10.85 -71.94
C ILE A 536 -16.48 10.13 -70.59
N GLN A 537 -15.24 10.05 -70.11
CA GLN A 537 -14.92 9.33 -68.86
C GLN A 537 -15.46 10.10 -67.65
N GLY A 538 -16.04 9.38 -66.69
CA GLY A 538 -16.68 9.99 -65.51
C GLY A 538 -17.98 10.73 -65.81
N LEU A 539 -18.55 10.62 -67.01
CA LEU A 539 -19.83 11.27 -67.32
C LEU A 539 -21.03 10.40 -66.94
N TYR A 540 -21.00 9.13 -67.36
CA TYR A 540 -22.17 8.26 -67.36
C TYR A 540 -22.47 7.61 -66.01
N ASP A 541 -21.48 7.57 -65.12
CA ASP A 541 -21.58 6.92 -63.81
C ASP A 541 -21.55 7.93 -62.64
N ILE A 542 -21.34 9.23 -62.92
CA ILE A 542 -21.25 10.33 -61.93
C ILE A 542 -22.34 11.37 -62.19
N PHE A 543 -22.45 11.87 -63.43
CA PHE A 543 -23.44 12.88 -63.81
C PHE A 543 -24.59 12.22 -64.57
N GLU A 544 -25.36 11.35 -63.91
CA GLU A 544 -26.41 10.55 -64.55
C GLU A 544 -27.52 11.39 -65.21
N ASP A 545 -27.73 12.62 -64.74
CA ASP A 545 -28.72 13.56 -65.27
C ASP A 545 -28.19 14.48 -66.39
N HIS A 546 -26.99 14.23 -66.93
CA HIS A 546 -26.38 15.08 -67.95
C HIS A 546 -27.17 15.15 -69.27
N GLU A 547 -26.99 16.25 -70.00
CA GLU A 547 -27.45 16.43 -71.37
C GLU A 547 -26.26 16.72 -72.31
N LEU A 548 -26.09 15.88 -73.33
CA LEU A 548 -25.05 16.03 -74.35
C LEU A 548 -25.64 16.52 -75.66
N LEU A 549 -25.19 17.68 -76.13
CA LEU A 549 -25.57 18.28 -77.41
C LEU A 549 -24.37 18.29 -78.35
N ILE A 550 -24.53 17.78 -79.58
CA ILE A 550 -23.48 17.80 -80.61
C ILE A 550 -23.94 18.63 -81.81
N PHE A 551 -23.06 19.50 -82.27
CA PHE A 551 -23.25 20.41 -83.39
C PHE A 551 -22.24 20.13 -84.50
N ASN A 552 -22.67 20.30 -85.75
CA ASN A 552 -21.75 20.31 -86.89
C ASN A 552 -20.99 21.65 -86.98
N ARG A 553 -20.02 21.73 -87.91
CA ARG A 553 -19.23 22.96 -88.16
C ARG A 553 -20.01 24.22 -88.54
N TYR A 554 -21.30 24.08 -88.87
CA TYR A 554 -22.19 25.18 -89.22
C TYR A 554 -23.11 25.59 -88.06
N GLY A 555 -22.92 25.02 -86.85
CA GLY A 555 -23.74 25.32 -85.68
C GLY A 555 -25.11 24.62 -85.67
N THR A 556 -25.35 23.63 -86.53
CA THR A 556 -26.60 22.85 -86.53
C THR A 556 -26.51 21.72 -85.51
N LEU A 557 -27.50 21.62 -84.61
CA LEU A 557 -27.64 20.50 -83.67
C LEU A 557 -27.92 19.19 -84.44
N ILE A 558 -27.01 18.24 -84.33
CA ILE A 558 -27.10 16.93 -85.00
C ILE A 558 -27.37 15.78 -84.03
N PHE A 559 -27.04 15.95 -82.74
CA PHE A 559 -27.30 14.93 -81.73
C PHE A 559 -27.70 15.59 -80.40
N LYS A 560 -28.68 14.98 -79.74
CA LYS A 560 -29.05 15.26 -78.35
C LYS A 560 -29.15 13.92 -77.62
N GLY A 561 -28.37 13.74 -76.56
CA GLY A 561 -28.30 12.51 -75.77
C GLY A 561 -28.26 12.79 -74.27
N ASN A 562 -28.23 11.70 -73.50
CA ASN A 562 -28.19 11.64 -72.04
C ASN A 562 -27.61 10.27 -71.64
N ASN A 563 -27.73 9.87 -70.36
CA ASN A 563 -27.16 8.62 -69.87
C ASN A 563 -27.61 7.36 -70.64
N ASN A 564 -28.86 7.36 -71.10
CA ASN A 564 -29.47 6.25 -71.86
C ASN A 564 -29.21 6.30 -73.37
N LEU A 565 -28.71 7.44 -73.88
CA LEU A 565 -28.53 7.66 -75.31
C LEU A 565 -27.14 8.25 -75.59
N LYS A 566 -26.18 7.33 -75.73
CA LYS A 566 -24.77 7.59 -76.05
C LYS A 566 -24.58 7.93 -77.55
N TRP A 567 -23.57 8.72 -77.87
CA TRP A 567 -23.31 9.14 -79.26
C TRP A 567 -22.31 8.23 -79.97
N TYR A 568 -22.81 7.37 -80.87
CA TYR A 568 -22.02 6.47 -81.72
C TYR A 568 -21.63 7.11 -83.08
N GLY A 569 -21.56 8.44 -83.14
CA GLY A 569 -21.42 9.14 -84.43
C GLY A 569 -22.70 9.15 -85.28
N ILE A 570 -23.83 8.65 -84.76
CA ILE A 570 -25.11 8.63 -85.47
C ILE A 570 -25.94 9.86 -85.08
N SER A 571 -26.44 10.61 -86.06
CA SER A 571 -27.24 11.81 -85.78
C SER A 571 -28.70 11.46 -85.45
N ASN A 572 -29.30 12.11 -84.45
CA ASN A 572 -30.72 11.94 -84.07
C ASN A 572 -31.53 13.26 -84.12
N ARG A 573 -30.88 14.34 -84.57
CA ARG A 573 -31.43 15.66 -84.87
C ARG A 573 -30.97 16.10 -86.27
N GLY A 574 -31.47 17.23 -86.76
CA GLY A 574 -31.20 17.74 -88.13
C GLY A 574 -32.19 17.24 -89.19
N LEU A 575 -32.26 17.94 -90.33
CA LEU A 575 -33.30 17.73 -91.35
C LEU A 575 -33.00 16.58 -92.34
N ASN A 576 -31.73 16.24 -92.58
CA ASN A 576 -31.33 15.42 -93.74
C ASN A 576 -30.47 14.17 -93.41
N SER A 577 -30.24 13.83 -92.14
CA SER A 577 -29.29 12.76 -91.75
C SER A 577 -29.69 11.93 -90.53
N LYS A 578 -30.92 12.07 -90.02
CA LYS A 578 -31.39 11.33 -88.84
C LYS A 578 -31.25 9.81 -89.04
N GLY A 579 -30.58 9.14 -88.11
CA GLY A 579 -30.31 7.70 -88.14
C GLY A 579 -29.06 7.30 -88.93
N SER A 580 -28.37 8.24 -89.58
CA SER A 580 -27.15 7.96 -90.34
C SER A 580 -25.87 8.32 -89.57
N LEU A 581 -24.81 7.57 -89.82
CA LEU A 581 -23.45 7.91 -89.42
C LEU A 581 -23.06 9.26 -90.04
N VAL A 582 -22.51 10.16 -89.23
CA VAL A 582 -22.09 11.48 -89.70
C VAL A 582 -20.72 11.41 -90.40
N PRO A 583 -20.43 12.29 -91.37
CA PRO A 583 -19.14 12.28 -92.08
C PRO A 583 -17.94 12.50 -91.15
N VAL A 584 -16.77 12.00 -91.55
CA VAL A 584 -15.48 12.32 -90.90
C VAL A 584 -15.31 13.84 -90.78
N GLY A 585 -14.93 14.29 -89.58
CA GLY A 585 -14.69 15.71 -89.33
C GLY A 585 -14.79 16.11 -87.87
N THR A 586 -14.57 17.40 -87.64
CA THR A 586 -14.69 18.01 -86.31
C THR A 586 -16.14 18.40 -86.03
N TYR A 587 -16.61 17.98 -84.86
CA TYR A 587 -17.91 18.34 -84.28
C TYR A 587 -17.69 19.13 -83.01
N PHE A 588 -18.69 19.91 -82.61
CA PHE A 588 -18.66 20.72 -81.40
C PHE A 588 -19.67 20.18 -80.40
N TYR A 589 -19.30 20.12 -79.12
CA TYR A 589 -20.21 19.67 -78.07
C TYR A 589 -20.55 20.81 -77.11
N VAL A 590 -21.77 20.76 -76.59
CA VAL A 590 -22.19 21.45 -75.37
C VAL A 590 -22.70 20.37 -74.43
N LEU A 591 -22.05 20.22 -73.28
CA LEU A 591 -22.34 19.23 -72.27
C LEU A 591 -22.85 19.94 -71.02
N HIS A 592 -24.13 19.78 -70.74
CA HIS A 592 -24.75 20.22 -69.50
C HIS A 592 -24.64 19.09 -68.48
N LEU A 593 -23.80 19.25 -67.47
CA LEU A 593 -23.62 18.25 -66.41
C LEU A 593 -24.82 18.21 -65.44
N ASN A 594 -25.63 19.27 -65.42
CA ASN A 594 -26.82 19.42 -64.59
C ASN A 594 -26.55 19.25 -63.08
N ASP A 595 -25.33 19.57 -62.66
CA ASP A 595 -24.90 19.60 -61.27
C ASP A 595 -24.70 21.07 -60.82
N PRO A 596 -25.21 21.49 -59.65
CA PRO A 596 -25.10 22.87 -59.17
C PRO A 596 -23.65 23.35 -58.97
N ASN A 597 -22.71 22.45 -58.76
CA ASN A 597 -21.29 22.75 -58.53
C ASN A 597 -20.48 22.84 -59.84
N PHE A 598 -21.07 22.46 -60.98
CA PHE A 598 -20.35 22.39 -62.26
C PHE A 598 -20.99 23.23 -63.37
N ASN A 599 -20.16 24.01 -64.07
CA ASN A 599 -20.56 24.70 -65.29
C ASN A 599 -20.65 23.75 -66.48
N SER A 600 -21.41 24.15 -67.50
CA SER A 600 -21.48 23.41 -68.76
C SER A 600 -20.12 23.39 -69.47
N LEU A 601 -19.74 22.23 -70.00
CA LEU A 601 -18.50 22.07 -70.76
C LEU A 601 -18.78 22.26 -72.26
N THR A 602 -17.91 22.96 -72.95
CA THR A 602 -18.00 23.12 -74.41
C THR A 602 -16.65 22.86 -75.05
N GLY A 603 -16.65 22.23 -76.22
CA GLY A 603 -15.41 21.96 -76.93
C GLY A 603 -15.66 21.33 -78.29
N TRP A 604 -14.64 20.64 -78.79
CA TRP A 604 -14.71 19.93 -80.06
C TRP A 604 -14.28 18.48 -79.88
N VAL A 605 -14.74 17.64 -80.80
CA VAL A 605 -14.38 16.22 -80.91
C VAL A 605 -14.21 15.86 -82.38
N TYR A 606 -13.15 15.15 -82.70
CA TYR A 606 -12.86 14.68 -84.05
C TYR A 606 -13.38 13.24 -84.23
N LEU A 607 -14.25 13.04 -85.23
CA LEU A 607 -14.78 11.74 -85.59
C LEU A 607 -14.06 11.24 -86.85
N ASN A 608 -13.51 10.03 -86.78
CA ASN A 608 -12.83 9.36 -87.90
C ASN A 608 -13.03 7.84 -87.81
N TYR A 609 -13.38 7.16 -88.89
CA TYR A 609 -13.67 5.72 -88.90
C TYR A 609 -12.88 4.97 -89.97
#